data_AF-A0AAN7Y6Y7-F1
#
_entry.id   AF-A0AAN7Y6Y7-F1
#
_cell.length_a   1.000
_cell.length_b   1.000
_cell.length_c   1.000
_cell.angle_alpha   90.00
_cell.angle_beta   90.00
_cell.angle_gamma   90.00
#
_symmetry.space_group_name_H-M   'P 1'
#
loop_
_entity.id
_entity.type
_entity.pdbx_description
1 polymer ?
#
loop_
_entity_poly.entity_id
_entity_poly.type
_entity_poly.pdbx_seq_one_letter_code
_entity_poly.pdbx_strand_id
1 'polypeptide(L)'
;MGHHNAVQINEKIEKVCSEIGFQNLIQLSMDGPNVNWKTFSLAQQNIEQQTGRQMLNVGSCGLHTLHNAFRTGCASTDWDLGNALSSLKWLFKDVPARREDFTEVTGSTSFPLDFCSHRWLENVEVAERALTILPSLKTYISAAKTKKITEHAPSP
;
A
#
# COMPACT_ATOMS: atom_id res chain seq x y z
N MET A 1 -11.45 -1.17 6.48
CA MET A 1 -12.56 -0.18 6.29
C MET A 1 -13.70 -0.95 5.65
N GLY A 2 -14.91 -1.04 6.22
CA GLY A 2 -15.81 -2.09 5.69
C GLY A 2 -17.28 -2.17 6.07
N HIS A 3 -17.89 -1.20 6.78
CA HIS A 3 -19.33 -1.29 7.10
C HIS A 3 -20.19 -0.15 6.56
N HIS A 4 -19.59 0.85 5.92
CA HIS A 4 -20.35 1.98 5.40
C HIS A 4 -20.87 1.68 4.00
N ASN A 5 -22.16 1.87 3.79
CA ASN A 5 -22.80 1.81 2.48
C ASN A 5 -22.82 3.18 1.80
N ALA A 6 -23.23 3.21 0.53
CA ALA A 6 -23.21 4.43 -0.26
C ALA A 6 -24.10 5.56 0.30
N VAL A 7 -25.22 5.20 0.94
CA VAL A 7 -26.17 6.15 1.54
C VAL A 7 -25.53 6.85 2.74
N GLN A 8 -24.91 6.08 3.64
CA GLN A 8 -24.23 6.63 4.82
C GLN A 8 -23.08 7.58 4.45
N ILE A 9 -22.37 7.30 3.35
CA ILE A 9 -21.33 8.20 2.83
C ILE A 9 -21.98 9.46 2.25
N ASN A 10 -23.06 9.31 1.48
CA ASN A 10 -23.78 10.44 0.88
C ASN A 10 -24.36 11.40 1.92
N GLU A 11 -24.93 10.90 3.03
CA GLU A 11 -25.42 11.72 4.15
C GLU A 11 -24.34 12.65 4.71
N LYS A 12 -23.08 12.20 4.74
CA LYS A 12 -21.95 13.04 5.18
C LYS A 12 -21.59 14.09 4.15
N ILE A 13 -21.62 13.74 2.87
CA ILE A 13 -21.40 14.69 1.76
C ILE A 13 -22.49 15.77 1.77
N GLU A 14 -23.76 15.38 1.91
CA GLU A 14 -24.89 16.30 2.02
C GLU A 14 -24.71 17.26 3.20
N LYS A 15 -24.33 16.74 4.37
CA LYS A 15 -24.07 17.58 5.54
C LYS A 15 -23.02 18.64 5.23
N VAL A 16 -21.88 18.26 4.66
CA VAL A 16 -20.81 19.20 4.29
C VAL A 16 -21.31 20.21 3.26
N CYS A 17 -22.04 19.76 2.24
CA CYS A 17 -22.61 20.63 1.21
C CYS A 17 -23.63 21.63 1.77
N SER A 18 -24.37 21.26 2.82
CA SER A 18 -25.31 22.17 3.49
C SER A 18 -24.59 23.31 4.22
N GLU A 19 -23.36 23.08 4.68
CA GLU A 19 -22.54 24.07 5.38
C GLU A 19 -21.80 24.99 4.39
N ILE A 20 -21.27 24.43 3.29
CA ILE A 20 -20.45 25.18 2.31
C ILE A 20 -21.24 25.68 1.10
N GLY A 21 -22.47 25.21 0.86
CA GLY A 21 -23.28 25.46 -0.32
C GLY A 21 -23.11 24.41 -1.41
N PHE A 22 -24.21 23.79 -1.84
CA PHE A 22 -24.24 22.75 -2.88
C PHE A 22 -23.60 23.19 -4.20
N GLN A 23 -23.73 24.46 -4.58
CA GLN A 23 -23.15 25.03 -5.80
C GLN A 23 -21.62 25.05 -5.83
N ASN A 24 -20.97 24.88 -4.66
CA ASN A 24 -19.53 24.91 -4.54
C ASN A 24 -18.89 23.52 -4.70
N LEU A 25 -19.70 22.45 -4.74
CA LEU A 25 -19.20 21.11 -5.07
C LEU A 25 -19.12 20.93 -6.59
N ILE A 26 -17.91 21.00 -7.12
CA ILE A 26 -17.64 20.89 -8.57
C ILE A 26 -17.45 19.43 -8.99
N GLN A 27 -16.77 18.64 -8.16
CA GLN A 27 -16.31 17.30 -8.52
C GLN A 27 -16.10 16.43 -7.27
N LEU A 28 -16.34 15.12 -7.40
CA LEU A 28 -16.00 14.11 -6.39
C LEU A 28 -15.03 13.10 -6.98
N SER A 29 -13.79 13.10 -6.47
CA SER A 29 -12.75 12.16 -6.89
C SER A 29 -12.74 10.94 -5.98
N MET A 30 -12.92 9.75 -6.55
CA MET A 30 -13.05 8.50 -5.81
C MET A 30 -12.37 7.34 -6.56
N ASP A 31 -12.03 6.27 -5.85
CA ASP A 31 -11.61 5.00 -6.44
C ASP A 31 -12.81 4.24 -7.05
N GLY A 32 -12.51 3.15 -7.76
CA GLY A 32 -13.48 2.42 -8.59
C GLY A 32 -14.45 1.40 -7.94
N PRO A 33 -14.47 1.10 -6.62
CA PRO A 33 -15.47 0.19 -6.06
C PRO A 33 -16.92 0.64 -6.27
N ASN A 34 -17.84 -0.33 -6.41
CA ASN A 34 -19.26 -0.07 -6.67
C ASN A 34 -19.93 0.85 -5.63
N VAL A 35 -19.51 0.78 -4.36
CA VAL A 35 -20.03 1.65 -3.30
C VAL A 35 -19.77 3.11 -3.64
N ASN A 36 -18.59 3.44 -4.16
CA ASN A 36 -18.19 4.81 -4.43
C ASN A 36 -18.84 5.35 -5.70
N TRP A 37 -19.03 4.50 -6.71
CA TRP A 37 -19.87 4.83 -7.86
C TRP A 37 -21.31 5.12 -7.44
N LYS A 38 -21.88 4.31 -6.54
CA LYS A 38 -23.24 4.55 -6.04
C LYS A 38 -23.31 5.85 -5.24
N THR A 39 -22.31 6.16 -4.42
CA THR A 39 -22.20 7.45 -3.72
C THR A 39 -22.12 8.61 -4.71
N PHE A 40 -21.34 8.49 -5.79
CA PHE A 40 -21.29 9.50 -6.85
C PHE A 40 -22.68 9.75 -7.44
N SER A 41 -23.41 8.70 -7.81
CA SER A 41 -24.75 8.83 -8.39
C SER A 41 -25.72 9.53 -7.44
N LEU A 42 -25.68 9.20 -6.14
CA LEU A 42 -26.53 9.84 -5.13
C LEU A 42 -26.18 11.32 -4.96
N ALA A 43 -24.90 11.64 -4.81
CA ALA A 43 -24.45 13.02 -4.67
C ALA A 43 -24.77 13.85 -5.93
N GLN A 44 -24.56 13.28 -7.11
CA GLN A 44 -24.91 13.89 -8.40
C GLN A 44 -26.40 14.25 -8.48
N GLN A 45 -27.28 13.30 -8.13
CA GLN A 45 -28.71 13.53 -8.12
C GLN A 45 -29.09 14.69 -7.18
N ASN A 46 -28.50 14.73 -5.98
CA ASN A 46 -28.76 15.79 -5.02
C ASN A 46 -28.28 17.16 -5.50
N ILE A 47 -27.07 17.23 -6.06
CA ILE A 47 -26.50 18.49 -6.57
C ILE A 47 -27.35 19.02 -7.72
N GLU A 48 -27.80 18.15 -8.62
CA GLU A 48 -28.67 18.51 -9.73
C GLU A 48 -30.03 19.02 -9.26
N GLN A 49 -30.63 18.38 -8.23
CA GLN A 49 -31.87 18.84 -7.61
C GLN A 49 -31.72 20.22 -6.93
N GLN A 50 -30.58 20.48 -6.27
CA GLN A 50 -30.37 21.71 -5.49
C GLN A 50 -29.92 22.89 -6.35
N THR A 51 -29.21 22.63 -7.46
CA THR A 51 -28.49 23.67 -8.21
C THR A 51 -28.85 23.74 -9.70
N GLY A 52 -29.51 22.71 -10.23
CA GLY A 52 -29.74 22.56 -11.67
C GLY A 52 -28.47 22.28 -12.48
N ARG A 53 -27.35 21.93 -11.82
CA ARG A 53 -26.05 21.66 -12.44
C ARG A 53 -25.59 20.23 -12.17
N GLN A 54 -24.74 19.73 -13.05
CA GLN A 54 -24.10 18.43 -12.87
C GLN A 54 -22.66 18.59 -12.40
N MET A 55 -22.19 17.66 -11.57
CA MET A 55 -20.79 17.58 -11.18
C MET A 55 -19.95 17.11 -12.36
N LEU A 56 -18.70 17.54 -12.40
CA LEU A 56 -17.73 17.04 -13.36
C LEU A 56 -17.40 15.57 -13.04
N ASN A 57 -17.66 14.66 -13.98
CA ASN A 57 -17.25 13.25 -13.86
C ASN A 57 -15.95 13.01 -14.62
N VAL A 58 -14.86 12.79 -13.87
CA VAL A 58 -13.52 12.46 -14.43
C VAL A 58 -13.19 10.97 -14.37
N GLY A 59 -14.17 10.14 -14.00
CA GLY A 59 -13.95 8.70 -13.82
C GLY A 59 -13.39 8.33 -12.45
N SER A 60 -12.98 7.07 -12.31
CA SER A 60 -12.29 6.57 -11.12
C SER A 60 -10.83 7.01 -11.08
N CYS A 61 -10.27 7.08 -9.87
CA CYS A 61 -8.87 7.38 -9.62
C CYS A 61 -7.91 6.50 -10.45
N GLY A 62 -7.21 7.11 -11.42
CA GLY A 62 -6.25 6.41 -12.29
C GLY A 62 -5.08 5.75 -11.54
N LEU A 63 -4.70 6.31 -10.37
CA LEU A 63 -3.66 5.71 -9.53
C LEU A 63 -4.06 4.32 -9.03
N HIS A 64 -5.33 4.13 -8.64
CA HIS A 64 -5.84 2.81 -8.23
C HIS A 64 -5.86 1.83 -9.40
N THR A 65 -6.21 2.29 -10.61
CA THR A 65 -6.14 1.47 -11.83
C THR A 65 -4.71 0.97 -12.08
N LEU A 66 -3.72 1.85 -11.98
CA LEU A 66 -2.32 1.47 -12.16
C LEU A 66 -1.83 0.53 -11.06
N HIS A 67 -2.14 0.81 -9.78
CA HIS A 67 -1.80 -0.11 -8.68
C HIS A 67 -2.38 -1.51 -8.89
N ASN A 68 -3.64 -1.60 -9.32
CA ASN A 68 -4.28 -2.87 -9.61
C ASN A 68 -3.69 -3.56 -10.85
N ALA A 69 -3.34 -2.80 -11.89
CA ALA A 69 -2.69 -3.35 -13.07
C ALA A 69 -1.33 -3.98 -12.72
N PHE A 70 -0.50 -3.30 -11.92
CA PHE A 70 0.77 -3.86 -11.43
C PHE A 70 0.55 -5.07 -10.53
N ARG A 71 -0.40 -5.00 -9.59
CA ARG A 71 -0.76 -6.15 -8.74
C ARG A 71 -1.11 -7.37 -9.57
N THR A 72 -1.99 -7.21 -10.55
CA THR A 72 -2.43 -8.29 -11.44
C THR A 72 -1.29 -8.79 -12.30
N GLY A 73 -0.46 -7.88 -12.84
CA GLY A 73 0.73 -8.22 -13.61
C GLY A 73 1.69 -9.10 -12.79
N CYS A 74 2.03 -8.69 -11.58
CA CYS A 74 2.88 -9.48 -10.69
C CYS A 74 2.24 -10.81 -10.27
N ALA A 75 0.93 -10.83 -9.98
CA ALA A 75 0.21 -12.07 -9.66
C ALA A 75 0.10 -13.05 -10.85
N SER A 76 0.23 -12.54 -12.08
CA SER A 76 0.26 -13.36 -13.30
C SER A 76 1.64 -13.95 -13.57
N THR A 77 2.65 -13.58 -12.77
CA THR A 77 3.98 -14.20 -12.78
C THR A 77 4.08 -15.25 -11.67
N ASP A 78 4.87 -16.30 -11.88
CA ASP A 78 5.17 -17.31 -10.85
C ASP A 78 6.23 -16.85 -9.83
N TRP A 79 6.55 -15.55 -9.77
CA TRP A 79 7.70 -15.03 -9.01
C TRP A 79 7.42 -14.75 -7.54
N ASP A 80 6.15 -14.81 -7.12
CA ASP A 80 5.69 -14.52 -5.75
C ASP A 80 6.37 -13.31 -5.09
N LEU A 81 6.53 -12.23 -5.87
CA LEU A 81 7.36 -11.09 -5.51
C LEU A 81 6.89 -10.39 -4.23
N GLY A 82 5.58 -10.32 -4.02
CA GLY A 82 4.99 -9.71 -2.83
C GLY A 82 5.40 -10.43 -1.54
N ASN A 83 5.39 -11.76 -1.54
CA ASN A 83 5.83 -12.54 -0.39
C ASN A 83 7.34 -12.46 -0.21
N ALA A 84 8.13 -12.47 -1.29
CA ALA A 84 9.57 -12.31 -1.21
C ALA A 84 9.96 -10.98 -0.53
N LEU A 85 9.44 -9.85 -1.00
CA LEU A 85 9.72 -8.52 -0.44
C LEU A 85 9.21 -8.38 1.01
N SER A 86 8.02 -8.92 1.29
CA SER A 86 7.47 -8.91 2.66
C SER A 86 8.32 -9.75 3.62
N SER A 87 8.75 -10.94 3.19
CA SER A 87 9.55 -11.86 4.00
C SER A 87 10.93 -11.29 4.31
N LEU A 88 11.56 -10.61 3.35
CA LEU A 88 12.83 -9.93 3.56
C LEU A 88 12.74 -8.96 4.74
N LYS A 89 11.69 -8.14 4.77
CA LYS A 89 11.48 -7.22 5.87
C LYS A 89 11.27 -7.96 7.20
N TRP A 90 10.43 -8.98 7.23
CA TRP A 90 10.16 -9.76 8.45
C TRP A 90 11.36 -10.54 8.97
N LEU A 91 12.36 -10.82 8.12
CA LEU A 91 13.63 -11.39 8.56
C LEU A 91 14.35 -10.47 9.57
N PHE A 92 14.26 -9.16 9.43
CA PHE A 92 14.98 -8.22 10.30
C PHE A 92 14.08 -7.42 11.25
N LYS A 93 12.78 -7.36 10.94
CA LYS A 93 11.82 -6.61 11.75
C LYS A 93 11.68 -7.25 13.12
N ASP A 94 11.76 -6.43 14.17
CA ASP A 94 11.56 -6.81 15.56
C ASP A 94 12.52 -7.92 16.05
N VAL A 95 13.65 -8.13 15.37
CA VAL A 95 14.69 -9.10 15.77
C VAL A 95 16.08 -8.43 15.78
N PRO A 96 16.46 -7.76 16.88
CA PRO A 96 17.73 -7.04 16.99
C PRO A 96 18.97 -7.92 16.74
N ALA A 97 18.99 -9.14 17.29
CA ALA A 97 20.10 -10.08 17.12
C ALA A 97 20.42 -10.33 15.63
N ARG A 98 19.40 -10.63 14.81
CA ARG A 98 19.59 -10.83 13.37
C ARG A 98 20.11 -9.58 12.65
N ARG A 99 19.83 -8.38 13.15
CA ARG A 99 20.34 -7.12 12.59
C ARG A 99 21.79 -6.89 12.97
N GLU A 100 22.16 -7.21 14.21
CA GLU A 100 23.54 -7.19 14.69
C GLU A 100 24.39 -8.19 13.90
N ASP A 101 23.98 -9.46 13.86
CA ASP A 101 24.63 -10.53 13.09
C ASP A 101 24.82 -10.15 11.63
N PHE A 102 23.78 -9.58 11.00
CA PHE A 102 23.85 -9.13 9.61
C PHE A 102 24.90 -8.02 9.44
N THR A 103 24.93 -7.06 10.35
CA THR A 103 25.86 -5.93 10.28
C THR A 103 27.30 -6.40 10.50
N GLU A 104 27.53 -7.30 11.46
CA GLU A 104 28.86 -7.86 11.75
C GLU A 104 29.38 -8.71 10.60
N VAL A 105 28.57 -9.62 10.07
CA VAL A 105 28.98 -10.54 9.01
C VAL A 105 29.19 -9.84 7.67
N THR A 106 28.39 -8.81 7.37
CA THR A 106 28.36 -8.19 6.04
C THR A 106 28.97 -6.80 5.98
N GLY A 107 29.18 -6.14 7.13
CA GLY A 107 29.55 -4.73 7.22
C GLY A 107 28.45 -3.75 6.79
N SER A 108 27.27 -4.25 6.38
CA SER A 108 26.18 -3.42 5.85
C SER A 108 25.18 -3.04 6.94
N THR A 109 24.82 -1.76 6.97
CA THR A 109 23.73 -1.22 7.80
C THR A 109 22.46 -0.96 6.99
N SER A 110 22.42 -1.39 5.72
CA SER A 110 21.26 -1.23 4.85
C SER A 110 20.31 -2.42 4.99
N PHE A 111 19.07 -2.13 5.40
CA PHE A 111 18.03 -3.14 5.63
C PHE A 111 16.89 -3.04 4.58
N PRO A 112 16.07 -4.10 4.42
CA PRO A 112 14.88 -4.06 3.58
C PRO A 112 13.88 -2.98 4.02
N LEU A 113 13.08 -2.50 3.06
CA LEU A 113 11.97 -1.55 3.31
C LEU A 113 10.62 -2.28 3.41
N ASP A 114 9.61 -1.56 3.90
CA ASP A 114 8.25 -2.08 4.03
C ASP A 114 7.53 -2.16 2.68
N PHE A 115 7.16 -3.39 2.30
CA PHE A 115 6.30 -3.63 1.14
C PHE A 115 4.83 -3.32 1.44
N CYS A 116 4.16 -2.58 0.55
CA CYS A 116 2.74 -2.29 0.63
C CYS A 116 1.94 -3.01 -0.47
N SER A 117 1.15 -4.02 -0.08
CA SER A 117 0.39 -4.87 -1.03
C SER A 117 -0.74 -4.17 -1.78
N HIS A 118 -1.11 -2.95 -1.37
CA HIS A 118 -2.17 -2.16 -1.99
C HIS A 118 -1.63 -1.00 -2.82
N ARG A 119 -0.34 -0.66 -2.70
CA ARG A 119 0.29 0.50 -3.36
C ARG A 119 1.49 0.08 -4.20
N TRP A 120 1.24 -0.71 -5.24
CA TRP A 120 2.29 -1.36 -6.03
C TRP A 120 3.30 -0.42 -6.70
N LEU A 121 2.89 0.80 -7.07
CA LEU A 121 3.80 1.77 -7.67
C LEU A 121 4.76 2.38 -6.65
N GLU A 122 4.35 2.47 -5.39
CA GLU A 122 5.20 2.99 -4.31
C GLU A 122 6.28 1.95 -3.88
N ASN A 123 6.14 0.69 -4.30
CA ASN A 123 7.10 -0.38 -3.97
C ASN A 123 8.36 -0.39 -4.86
N VAL A 124 8.55 0.57 -5.77
CA VAL A 124 9.76 0.64 -6.61
C VAL A 124 11.01 0.75 -5.73
N GLU A 125 11.02 1.68 -4.77
CA GLU A 125 12.14 1.83 -3.84
C GLU A 125 12.36 0.58 -2.97
N VAL A 126 11.28 -0.14 -2.64
CA VAL A 126 11.36 -1.41 -1.89
C VAL A 126 12.07 -2.48 -2.70
N ALA A 127 11.73 -2.60 -3.99
CA ALA A 127 12.38 -3.53 -4.91
C ALA A 127 13.84 -3.14 -5.17
N GLU A 128 14.13 -1.86 -5.41
CA GLU A 128 15.50 -1.37 -5.59
C GLU A 128 16.36 -1.58 -4.35
N ARG A 129 15.81 -1.33 -3.15
CA ARG A 129 16.49 -1.67 -1.89
C ARG A 129 16.77 -3.16 -1.81
N ALA A 130 15.80 -4.01 -2.13
CA ALA A 130 15.97 -5.46 -2.09
C ALA A 130 17.09 -5.94 -3.03
N LEU A 131 17.18 -5.36 -4.23
CA LEU A 131 18.28 -5.62 -5.16
C LEU A 131 19.63 -5.15 -4.60
N THR A 132 19.67 -3.96 -4.02
CA THR A 132 20.88 -3.37 -3.44
C THR A 132 21.46 -4.21 -2.29
N ILE A 133 20.60 -4.72 -1.40
CA ILE A 133 21.03 -5.53 -0.24
C ILE A 133 21.28 -7.00 -0.58
N LEU A 134 20.87 -7.46 -1.76
CA LEU A 134 20.91 -8.87 -2.15
C LEU A 134 22.31 -9.50 -2.00
N PRO A 135 23.43 -8.84 -2.36
CA PRO A 135 24.77 -9.39 -2.14
C PRO A 135 25.08 -9.62 -0.66
N SER A 136 24.81 -8.63 0.22
CA SER A 136 25.00 -8.76 1.67
C SER A 136 24.11 -9.86 2.25
N LEU A 137 22.86 -9.94 1.79
CA LEU A 137 21.93 -10.98 2.22
C LEU A 137 22.44 -12.39 1.88
N LYS A 138 23.01 -12.60 0.68
CA LYS A 138 23.63 -13.88 0.29
C LYS A 138 24.78 -14.25 1.23
N THR A 139 25.62 -13.29 1.60
CA THR A 139 26.72 -13.49 2.56
C THR A 139 26.18 -13.89 3.94
N TYR A 140 25.20 -13.15 4.45
CA TYR A 140 24.56 -13.42 5.75
C TYR A 140 23.90 -14.81 5.79
N ILE A 141 23.10 -15.16 4.78
CA ILE A 141 22.45 -16.48 4.70
C ILE A 141 23.50 -17.61 4.65
N SER A 142 24.60 -17.40 3.93
CA SER A 142 25.68 -18.38 3.85
C SER A 142 26.36 -18.57 5.22
N ALA A 143 26.64 -17.47 5.93
CA ALA A 143 27.19 -17.53 7.28
C ALA A 143 26.25 -18.26 8.25
N ALA A 144 24.95 -17.95 8.20
CA ALA A 144 23.91 -18.60 9.00
C ALA A 144 23.87 -20.11 8.75
N LYS A 145 23.88 -20.54 7.47
CA LYS A 145 23.89 -21.96 7.10
C LYS A 145 25.14 -22.69 7.59
N THR A 146 26.28 -22.03 7.61
CA THR A 146 27.54 -22.59 8.12
C THR A 146 27.69 -22.52 9.63
N LYS A 147 26.65 -22.11 10.38
CA LYS A 147 26.65 -21.90 11.84
C LYS A 147 27.77 -20.97 12.33
N LYS A 148 28.19 -20.02 11.49
CA LYS A 148 29.16 -18.98 11.85
C LYS A 148 28.51 -17.79 12.57
N ILE A 149 27.19 -17.82 12.69
CA ILE A 149 26.39 -16.89 13.48
C ILE A 149 26.08 -17.60 14.78
N THR A 150 26.59 -17.08 15.89
CA THR A 150 26.42 -17.68 17.21
C THR A 150 24.97 -17.59 17.66
N GLU A 151 24.40 -18.71 18.15
CA GLU A 151 23.20 -18.63 18.97
C GLU A 151 23.56 -17.87 20.24
N HIS A 152 23.02 -16.66 20.42
CA HIS A 152 23.09 -16.00 21.72
C HIS A 152 22.40 -16.91 22.74
N ALA A 153 23.18 -17.38 23.72
CA ALA A 153 22.63 -18.11 24.86
C ALA A 153 21.53 -17.26 25.50
N PRO A 154 20.41 -17.86 25.93
CA PRO A 154 19.35 -17.11 26.59
C PRO A 154 19.93 -16.36 27.79
N SER A 155 19.71 -15.05 27.82
CA SER A 155 20.07 -14.23 28.97
C SER A 155 19.38 -14.78 30.24
N PRO A 156 20.10 -14.84 31.38
CA PRO A 156 19.59 -15.40 32.63
C PRO A 156 18.37 -14.66 33.18
#